data_AF-A0A963HVT3-F1
#
_entry.id   AF-A0A963HVT3-F1
#
_cell.length_a   1.000
_cell.length_b   1.000
_cell.length_c   1.000
_cell.angle_alpha   90.00
_cell.angle_beta   90.00
_cell.angle_gamma   90.00
#
_symmetry.space_group_name_H-M   'P 1'
#
loop_
_entity.id
_entity.type
_entity.pdbx_description
1 polymer ?
#
loop_
_entity_poly.entity_id
_entity_poly.type
_entity_poly.pdbx_seq_one_letter_code
_entity_poly.pdbx_strand_id
1 'polypeptide(L)' 'MSEKITSMSDVRLFFHRNERPIYFISATNFNLAGMDERVPHFKHINYIDCFDGRHPNVFVPSEQPHPE' A
#
# COMPACT_ATOMS: atom_id res chain seq x y z
N MET A 1 -15.20 -11.34 19.28
CA MET A 1 -14.04 -12.23 19.52
C MET A 1 -13.04 -11.96 18.42
N SER A 2 -11.77 -11.67 18.74
CA SER A 2 -10.74 -11.61 17.71
C SER A 2 -10.43 -13.05 17.30
N GLU A 3 -10.84 -13.45 16.09
CA GLU A 3 -10.44 -14.76 15.57
C GLU A 3 -8.92 -14.79 15.41
N LYS A 4 -8.27 -15.83 15.95
CA LYS A 4 -6.84 -16.02 15.75
C LYS A 4 -6.61 -16.35 14.28
N ILE A 5 -5.70 -15.62 13.65
CA ILE A 5 -5.23 -15.93 12.31
C ILE A 5 -4.27 -17.12 12.41
N THR A 6 -4.61 -18.23 11.76
CA THR A 6 -3.84 -19.49 11.79
C THR A 6 -3.38 -19.94 10.41
N SER A 7 -4.06 -19.46 9.36
CA SER A 7 -3.82 -19.85 7.98
C SER A 7 -3.71 -18.64 7.05
N MET A 8 -3.17 -18.87 5.84
CA MET A 8 -3.15 -17.85 4.79
C MET A 8 -4.56 -17.48 4.30
N SER A 9 -5.51 -18.42 4.37
CA SER A 9 -6.91 -18.15 4.05
C SER A 9 -7.52 -17.17 5.05
N ASP A 10 -7.15 -17.30 6.33
CA ASP A 10 -7.60 -16.39 7.39
C ASP A 10 -7.05 -14.97 7.16
N VAL A 11 -5.78 -14.86 6.76
CA VAL A 11 -5.15 -13.57 6.41
C VAL A 11 -5.91 -12.89 5.26
N ARG A 12 -6.21 -13.64 4.19
CA ARG A 12 -6.95 -13.11 3.03
C ARG A 12 -8.35 -12.66 3.43
N LEU A 13 -9.06 -13.45 4.22
CA LEU A 13 -10.40 -13.11 4.70
C LEU A 13 -10.39 -11.88 5.61
N PHE A 14 -9.40 -11.79 6.50
CA PHE A 14 -9.20 -10.66 7.38
C PHE A 14 -9.04 -9.36 6.58
N PHE A 15 -8.13 -9.34 5.59
CA PHE A 15 -7.91 -8.15 4.77
C PHE A 15 -9.06 -7.87 3.80
N HIS A 16 -9.76 -8.89 3.28
CA HIS A 16 -10.89 -8.68 2.38
C HIS A 16 -12.02 -7.85 3.02
N ARG A 17 -12.15 -7.91 4.35
CA ARG A 17 -13.13 -7.14 5.13
C ARG A 17 -12.56 -5.85 5.70
N ASN A 18 -11.36 -5.45 5.30
CA ASN A 18 -10.74 -4.23 5.79
C ASN A 18 -11.48 -3.00 5.25
N GLU A 19 -11.96 -2.13 6.13
CA GLU A 19 -12.59 -0.85 5.77
C GLU A 19 -11.66 0.35 6.02
N ARG A 20 -10.55 0.12 6.72
CA ARG A 20 -9.63 1.20 7.12
C ARG A 20 -8.54 1.40 6.06
N PRO A 21 -8.22 2.64 5.68
CA PRO A 21 -7.14 2.87 4.73
C PRO A 21 -5.79 2.44 5.33
N ILE A 22 -4.98 1.77 4.51
CA ILE A 22 -3.62 1.35 4.85
C ILE A 22 -2.66 2.09 3.94
N TYR A 23 -1.67 2.78 4.51
CA TYR A 23 -0.67 3.52 3.76
C TYR A 23 0.70 2.88 3.92
N PHE A 24 1.33 2.55 2.81
CA PHE A 24 2.73 2.13 2.77
C PHE A 24 3.59 3.31 2.36
N ILE A 25 4.37 3.81 3.33
CA ILE A 25 5.24 4.97 3.16
C ILE A 25 6.68 4.48 3.02
N SER A 26 7.31 4.70 1.86
CA SER A 26 8.69 4.26 1.61
C SER A 26 9.34 5.04 0.48
N ALA A 27 10.65 4.91 0.29
CA ALA A 27 11.34 5.50 -0.84
C ALA A 27 10.77 5.00 -2.19
N THR A 28 10.53 3.69 -2.31
CA THR A 28 9.98 3.05 -3.52
C THR A 28 8.87 2.04 -3.15
N ASN A 29 7.96 1.78 -4.08
CA ASN A 29 6.84 0.83 -3.93
C ASN A 29 7.23 -0.64 -4.22
N PHE A 30 8.47 -0.93 -4.61
CA PHE A 30 8.89 -2.22 -5.16
C PHE A 30 8.63 -3.42 -4.22
N ASN A 31 8.91 -3.27 -2.92
CA ASN A 31 8.85 -4.38 -1.96
C ASN A 31 7.44 -4.98 -1.79
N LEU A 32 6.41 -4.16 -1.98
CA LEU A 32 5.01 -4.53 -1.77
C LEU A 32 4.17 -4.23 -3.02
N ALA A 33 4.78 -4.30 -4.21
CA ALA A 33 4.06 -4.14 -5.46
C ALA A 33 2.95 -5.21 -5.59
N GLY A 34 1.73 -4.77 -5.93
CA GLY A 34 0.56 -5.63 -6.07
C GLY A 34 -0.09 -6.04 -4.74
N MET A 35 0.28 -5.42 -3.61
CA MET A 35 -0.42 -5.61 -2.34
C MET A 35 -1.83 -5.04 -2.36
N ASP A 36 -2.03 -3.93 -3.07
CA ASP A 36 -3.31 -3.25 -3.22
C ASP A 36 -4.34 -4.04 -4.05
N GLU A 37 -3.88 -4.97 -4.90
CA GLU A 37 -4.76 -5.94 -5.58
C GLU A 37 -5.39 -6.94 -4.60
N ARG A 38 -4.72 -7.20 -3.46
CA ARG A 38 -5.10 -8.24 -2.48
C ARG A 38 -5.64 -7.67 -1.17
N VAL A 39 -5.29 -6.42 -0.86
CA VAL A 39 -5.68 -5.72 0.36
C VAL A 39 -6.46 -4.46 -0.02
N PRO A 40 -7.79 -4.47 0.16
CA PRO A 40 -8.64 -3.30 -0.04
C PRO A 40 -8.13 -2.07 0.73
N HIS A 41 -8.26 -0.92 0.10
CA HIS A 41 -7.87 0.39 0.65
C HIS A 41 -6.38 0.53 0.98
N PHE A 42 -5.52 -0.28 0.36
CA PHE A 42 -4.08 -0.10 0.42
C PHE A 42 -3.62 0.98 -0.56
N LYS A 43 -2.80 1.91 -0.09
CA LYS A 43 -2.25 3.02 -0.87
C LYS A 43 -0.74 3.09 -0.66
N HIS A 44 -0.05 3.37 -1.75
CA HIS A 44 1.39 3.59 -1.82
C HIS A 44 1.65 5.09 -1.73
N ILE A 45 2.48 5.52 -0.77
CA ILE A 45 3.00 6.88 -0.67
C ILE A 45 4.52 6.78 -0.82
N ASN A 46 5.04 7.23 -1.95
CA ASN A 46 6.43 7.00 -2.31
C ASN A 46 7.17 8.25 -2.74
N TYR A 47 8.50 8.19 -2.71
CA TYR A 47 9.36 9.23 -3.30
C TYR A 47 9.64 8.94 -4.78
N ILE A 48 9.83 7.66 -5.13
CA ILE A 48 10.06 7.19 -6.48
C ILE A 48 8.91 6.26 -6.86
N ASP A 49 8.24 6.55 -7.98
CA ASP A 49 7.19 5.70 -8.54
C ASP A 49 7.78 4.69 -9.53
N CYS A 50 7.76 3.40 -9.19
CA CYS A 50 8.19 2.33 -10.09
C CYS A 50 7.14 1.93 -11.14
N PHE A 51 5.94 2.53 -11.11
CA PHE A 51 4.86 2.27 -12.06
C PHE A 51 4.69 3.39 -13.11
N ASP A 52 5.61 4.35 -13.17
CA ASP A 52 5.60 5.47 -14.13
C ASP A 52 4.27 6.25 -14.16
N GLY A 53 3.65 6.47 -13.00
CA GLY A 53 2.39 7.20 -12.86
C GLY A 53 1.15 6.44 -13.33
N ARG A 54 1.27 5.16 -13.71
CA ARG A 54 0.18 4.37 -14.29
C ARG A 54 -0.68 3.66 -13.27
N HIS A 55 -0.29 3.68 -11.99
CA HIS A 55 -0.92 2.88 -10.96
C HIS A 55 -1.80 3.75 -10.03
N PRO A 56 -3.13 3.51 -9.98
CA PRO A 56 -4.09 4.44 -9.36
C PRO A 56 -4.00 4.50 -7.82
N ASN A 57 -3.33 3.53 -7.20
CA ASN A 57 -3.15 3.47 -5.75
C ASN A 57 -1.80 4.03 -5.29
N VAL A 58 -1.06 4.71 -6.17
CA VAL A 58 0.24 5.30 -5.86
C VAL A 58 0.14 6.82 -5.86
N PHE A 59 0.67 7.41 -4.81
CA PHE A 59 0.84 8.84 -4.65
C PHE A 59 2.32 9.15 -4.42
N VAL A 60 2.85 10.09 -5.19
CA VAL A 60 4.20 10.62 -5.01
C VAL A 60 4.10 12.13 -4.82
N PRO A 61 4.57 12.69 -3.71
CA PRO A 61 4.63 14.14 -3.52
C PRO A 61 5.47 14.79 -4.62
N SER A 62 5.06 15.97 -5.08
CA SER A 62 5.91 16.79 -5.93
C SER A 62 7.19 17.15 -5.18
N GLU A 63 8.33 17.09 -5.86
CA GLU A 63 9.59 17.59 -5.33
C GLU A 63 9.43 19.06 -4.91
N GLN A 64 9.83 19.36 -3.68
CA GLN A 64 9.85 20.73 -3.19
C GLN A 64 11.28 21.24 -3.22
N PRO A 65 11.50 22.52 -3.58
CA PRO A 65 12.82 23.11 -3.54
C PRO A 65 13.37 23.00 -2.10
N HIS A 66 14.52 22.33 -1.96
CA HIS A 66 15.23 22.26 -0.70
C HIS A 66 15.92 23.62 -0.47
N PRO A 67 15.62 24.33 0.65
CA PRO A 67 16.46 25.45 1.04
C PRO A 67 17.83 24.88 1.43
N GLU A 68 18.84 25.24 0.65
CA GLU A 68 20.24 24.92 0.91
C GLU A 68 20.78 25.60 2.18
#